data_AF-A0A8I6X4G0-F1
#
_entry.id   AF-A0A8I6X4G0-F1
#
_cell.length_a   1.000
_cell.length_b   1.000
_cell.length_c   1.000
_cell.angle_alpha   90.00
_cell.angle_beta   90.00
_cell.angle_gamma   90.00
#
_symmetry.space_group_name_H-M   'P 1'
#
loop_
_entity.id
_entity.type
_entity.pdbx_description
1 polymer ?
#
loop_
_entity_poly.entity_id
_entity_poly.type
_entity_poly.pdbx_seq_one_letter_code
_entity_poly.pdbx_strand_id
1 'polypeptide(L)'
;MAEAEECERQKTGRRRRRRGRRKGDGSDPVEVLGEEVIGLVMELLDARSVARCTAVSRAWYEVAADNRLWAPKCAELMAGKAHIPRLTMIRTASKLSTYSMAIMDGKRNRITREDLCDHAWEYHFTIAAPEYWRNLDPSWKHTGPPMRRYFHHDGYHSADPHDAVWGGHECEYTIITSFVGDGRIRDHYVRINRWPPMKVSRKEDWSWELSNHLYRYNSIPDAEKEGCTGPLFPVW
;
A
#
# COMPACT_ATOMS: atom_id res chain seq x y z
N MET A 1 2.88 -6.58 53.81
CA MET A 1 3.72 -5.36 53.98
C MET A 1 5.01 -5.39 53.15
N ALA A 2 5.60 -6.55 52.84
CA ALA A 2 6.81 -6.66 52.01
C ALA A 2 6.65 -6.23 50.54
N GLU A 3 5.49 -6.48 49.91
CA GLU A 3 5.25 -6.14 48.49
C GLU A 3 5.13 -4.63 48.22
N ALA A 4 4.71 -3.85 49.22
CA ALA A 4 4.59 -2.40 49.11
C ALA A 4 5.97 -1.72 49.07
N GLU A 5 6.94 -2.24 49.84
CA GLU A 5 8.33 -1.75 49.85
C GLU A 5 9.08 -2.08 48.55
N GLU A 6 8.77 -3.22 47.93
CA GLU A 6 9.39 -3.62 46.65
C GLU A 6 8.91 -2.76 45.48
N CYS A 7 7.62 -2.38 45.48
CA CYS A 7 7.03 -1.45 44.51
C CYS A 7 7.63 -0.03 44.64
N GLU A 8 7.83 0.46 45.86
CA GLU A 8 8.51 1.73 46.17
C GLU A 8 9.99 1.73 45.70
N ARG A 9 10.72 0.63 45.91
CA ARG A 9 12.10 0.45 45.45
C ARG A 9 12.22 0.41 43.92
N GLN A 10 11.26 -0.22 43.23
CA GLN A 10 11.22 -0.21 41.75
C GLN A 10 10.90 1.18 41.18
N LYS A 11 10.00 1.94 41.82
CA LYS A 11 9.66 3.32 41.41
C LYS A 11 10.83 4.29 41.63
N THR A 12 11.54 4.18 42.75
CA THR A 12 12.74 4.97 43.03
C THR A 12 13.91 4.60 42.13
N GLY A 13 14.08 3.32 41.79
CA GLY A 13 15.04 2.83 40.80
C GLY A 13 14.77 3.35 39.37
N ARG A 14 13.50 3.37 38.94
CA ARG A 14 13.09 3.97 37.65
C ARG A 14 13.29 5.50 37.63
N ARG A 15 13.01 6.20 38.74
CA ARG A 15 13.29 7.65 38.87
C ARG A 15 14.79 7.95 38.84
N ARG A 16 15.64 7.12 39.46
CA ARG A 16 17.11 7.25 39.39
C ARG A 16 17.68 6.95 38.00
N ARG A 17 17.16 5.93 37.30
CA ARG A 17 17.53 5.66 35.89
C ARG A 17 17.16 6.80 34.94
N ARG A 18 16.04 7.51 35.18
CA ARG A 18 15.69 8.73 34.41
C ARG A 18 16.60 9.94 34.69
N ARG A 19 17.22 10.02 35.88
CA ARG A 19 18.18 11.09 36.24
C ARG A 19 19.60 10.85 35.70
N GLY A 20 19.91 9.66 35.21
CA GLY A 20 21.21 9.30 34.62
C GLY A 20 21.32 9.54 33.12
N ARG A 21 20.44 10.34 32.51
CA ARG A 21 20.61 10.77 31.12
C ARG A 21 21.76 11.79 31.13
N ARG A 22 22.94 11.39 30.64
CA ARG A 22 24.08 12.28 30.42
C ARG A 22 23.55 13.61 29.86
N LYS A 23 23.77 14.71 30.58
CA LYS A 23 23.66 16.06 30.00
C LYS A 23 24.70 16.09 28.88
N GLY A 24 24.27 15.84 27.66
CA GLY A 24 25.06 16.22 26.50
C GLY A 24 25.18 17.73 26.56
N ASP A 25 26.40 18.23 26.49
CA ASP A 25 26.74 19.66 26.51
C ASP A 25 26.36 20.39 25.21
N GLY A 26 25.44 19.80 24.44
CA GLY A 26 24.95 20.33 23.18
C GLY A 26 23.55 20.90 23.39
N SER A 27 23.42 22.22 23.27
CA SER A 27 22.13 22.90 23.15
C SER A 27 21.32 22.30 22.00
N ASP A 28 19.99 22.21 22.14
CA ASP A 28 19.13 21.67 21.08
C ASP A 28 19.27 22.55 19.82
N PRO A 29 19.67 21.99 18.66
CA PRO A 29 19.81 22.76 17.42
C PRO A 29 18.53 23.52 17.04
N VAL A 30 17.34 23.00 17.37
CA VAL A 30 16.08 23.70 17.11
C VAL A 30 15.95 24.95 17.98
N GLU A 31 16.37 24.89 19.25
CA GLU A 31 16.37 26.04 20.15
C GLU A 31 17.43 27.10 19.75
N VAL A 32 18.58 26.65 19.23
CA VAL A 32 19.70 27.54 18.87
C VAL A 32 19.53 28.18 17.50
N LEU A 33 19.15 27.40 16.49
CA LEU A 33 19.08 27.83 15.08
C LEU A 33 17.68 28.26 14.66
N GLY A 34 16.65 27.87 15.42
CA GLY A 34 15.25 28.11 15.10
C GLY A 34 14.67 27.11 14.10
N GLU A 35 13.34 27.08 14.05
CA GLU A 35 12.57 26.13 13.22
C GLU A 35 12.82 26.31 11.72
N GLU A 36 12.96 27.55 11.25
CA GLU A 36 13.16 27.85 9.82
C GLU A 36 14.47 27.26 9.28
N VAL A 37 15.58 27.49 9.97
CA VAL A 37 16.90 26.99 9.55
C VAL A 37 16.94 25.47 9.63
N ILE A 38 16.38 24.88 10.69
CA ILE A 38 16.29 23.42 10.81
C ILE A 38 15.39 22.84 9.70
N GLY A 39 14.29 23.51 9.36
CA GLY A 39 13.42 23.14 8.24
C GLY A 39 14.20 23.03 6.93
N LEU A 40 15.01 24.05 6.59
CA LEU A 40 15.87 24.05 5.41
C LEU A 40 16.89 22.90 5.42
N VAL A 41 17.45 22.56 6.59
CA VAL A 41 18.34 21.39 6.72
C VAL A 41 17.57 20.10 6.47
N MET A 42 16.35 19.97 7.01
CA MET A 42 15.52 18.79 6.82
C MET A 42 15.04 18.61 5.38
N GLU A 43 14.90 19.67 4.60
CA GLU A 43 14.57 19.60 3.17
C GLU A 43 15.61 18.78 2.39
N LEU A 44 16.89 18.83 2.80
CA LEU A 44 17.99 18.08 2.20
C LEU A 44 18.01 16.58 2.58
N LEU A 45 17.20 16.17 3.56
CA LEU A 45 17.16 14.79 4.05
C LEU A 45 16.15 13.94 3.27
N ASP A 46 16.43 12.63 3.17
CA ASP A 46 15.46 11.68 2.63
C ASP A 46 14.25 11.51 3.57
N ALA A 47 13.12 11.05 3.03
CA ALA A 47 11.87 10.89 3.78
C ALA A 47 12.03 10.04 5.05
N ARG A 48 12.87 9.01 5.03
CA ARG A 48 13.09 8.15 6.19
C ARG A 48 13.83 8.88 7.31
N SER A 49 14.82 9.71 6.96
CA SER A 49 15.56 10.51 7.95
C SER A 49 14.69 11.59 8.56
N VAL A 50 13.88 12.29 7.75
CA VAL A 50 12.88 13.25 8.27
C VAL A 50 11.87 12.57 9.19
N ALA A 51 11.36 11.40 8.81
CA ALA A 51 10.44 10.64 9.67
C ALA A 51 11.07 10.31 11.04
N ARG A 52 12.38 10.01 11.10
CA ARG A 52 13.07 9.76 12.37
C ARG A 52 13.18 11.01 13.25
N CYS A 53 13.32 12.19 12.65
CA CYS A 53 13.35 13.46 13.37
C CYS A 53 12.08 13.67 14.22
N THR A 54 10.92 13.16 13.78
CA THR A 54 9.66 13.23 14.53
C THR A 54 9.71 12.56 15.90
N ALA A 55 10.65 11.63 16.12
CA ALA A 55 10.76 10.88 17.37
C ALA A 55 11.80 11.46 18.36
N VAL A 56 12.47 12.57 18.01
CA VAL A 56 13.57 13.15 18.81
C VAL A 56 13.05 13.95 20.01
N SER A 57 12.27 14.99 19.74
CA SER A 57 11.66 15.88 20.75
C SER A 57 10.39 16.52 20.19
N ARG A 58 9.65 17.25 21.03
CA ARG A 58 8.45 17.98 20.57
C ARG A 58 8.80 19.08 19.56
N ALA A 59 9.86 19.84 19.81
CA ALA A 59 10.31 20.90 18.90
C ALA A 59 10.74 20.32 17.55
N TRP A 60 11.47 19.21 17.55
CA TRP A 60 11.83 18.49 16.31
C TRP A 60 10.61 17.94 15.58
N TYR A 61 9.60 17.45 16.30
CA TYR A 61 8.36 16.96 15.72
C TYR A 61 7.61 18.08 14.98
N GLU A 62 7.51 19.27 15.58
CA GLU A 62 6.80 20.41 14.98
C GLU A 62 7.39 20.78 13.61
N VAL A 63 8.72 20.82 13.49
CA VAL A 63 9.40 21.06 12.21
C VAL A 63 9.31 19.85 11.27
N ALA A 64 9.60 18.65 11.77
CA ALA A 64 9.69 17.45 10.95
C ALA A 64 8.32 16.94 10.45
N ALA A 65 7.21 17.37 11.03
CA ALA A 65 5.86 17.02 10.60
C ALA A 65 5.23 18.07 9.65
N ASP A 66 5.95 19.15 9.32
CA ASP A 66 5.44 20.23 8.49
C ASP A 66 5.03 19.74 7.09
N ASN A 67 3.85 20.16 6.64
CA ASN A 67 3.34 19.85 5.31
C ASN A 67 4.22 20.36 4.17
N ARG A 68 4.92 21.48 4.35
CA ARG A 68 5.84 22.05 3.34
C ARG A 68 6.99 21.10 3.04
N LEU A 69 7.48 20.41 4.07
CA LEU A 69 8.56 19.43 3.98
C LEU A 69 8.10 18.11 3.33
N TRP A 70 6.88 17.68 3.65
CA TRP A 70 6.35 16.39 3.18
C TRP A 70 5.62 16.47 1.84
N ALA A 71 5.14 17.64 1.41
CA ALA A 71 4.50 17.83 0.11
C ALA A 71 5.39 17.38 -1.07
N PRO A 72 6.65 17.85 -1.22
CA PRO A 72 7.52 17.39 -2.31
C PRO A 72 7.84 15.89 -2.19
N LYS A 73 8.01 15.37 -0.97
CA LYS A 73 8.27 13.94 -0.75
C LYS A 73 7.08 13.06 -1.12
N CYS A 74 5.85 13.53 -0.93
CA CYS A 74 4.65 12.85 -1.43
C CYS A 74 4.62 12.84 -2.95
N ALA A 75 4.91 13.97 -3.59
CA ALA A 75 4.95 14.06 -5.05
C ALA A 75 6.01 13.11 -5.64
N GLU A 76 7.22 13.09 -5.06
CA GLU A 76 8.29 12.17 -5.43
C GLU A 76 7.87 10.70 -5.25
N LEU A 77 7.24 10.36 -4.11
CA LEU A 77 6.80 9.00 -3.83
C LEU A 77 5.75 8.50 -4.85
N MET A 78 4.83 9.38 -5.24
CA MET A 78 3.72 9.07 -6.13
C MET A 78 4.12 9.15 -7.61
N ALA A 79 5.25 9.78 -7.93
CA ALA A 79 5.74 9.89 -9.30
C ALA A 79 5.98 8.49 -9.89
N GLY A 80 5.41 8.25 -11.07
CA GLY A 80 5.57 6.99 -11.81
C GLY A 80 4.90 5.78 -11.16
N LYS A 81 4.07 5.95 -10.12
CA LYS A 81 3.26 4.86 -9.58
C LYS A 81 2.08 4.57 -10.49
N ALA A 82 1.77 3.30 -10.70
CA ALA A 82 0.67 2.84 -11.54
C ALA A 82 -0.70 3.23 -10.96
N HIS A 83 -0.83 3.21 -9.62
CA HIS A 83 -2.08 3.48 -8.92
C HIS A 83 -1.86 4.36 -7.70
N ILE A 84 -2.54 5.50 -7.63
CA ILE A 84 -2.49 6.37 -6.44
C ILE A 84 -3.66 6.02 -5.51
N PRO A 85 -3.40 5.71 -4.21
CA PRO A 85 -4.47 5.27 -3.32
C PRO A 85 -5.44 6.39 -2.96
N ARG A 86 -6.75 6.11 -2.97
CA ARG A 86 -7.82 7.08 -2.68
C ARG A 86 -7.74 7.68 -1.28
N LEU A 87 -7.24 6.92 -0.31
CA LEU A 87 -6.95 7.41 1.04
C LEU A 87 -5.95 8.57 1.09
N THR A 88 -5.17 8.82 0.03
CA THR A 88 -4.26 9.97 -0.05
C THR A 88 -5.00 11.29 -0.31
N MET A 89 -6.25 11.22 -0.77
CA MET A 89 -7.10 12.38 -1.06
C MET A 89 -7.88 12.89 0.15
N ILE A 90 -7.72 12.29 1.33
CA ILE A 90 -8.36 12.75 2.57
C ILE A 90 -7.86 14.17 2.88
N ARG A 91 -8.71 15.18 2.63
CA ARG A 91 -8.34 16.61 2.71
C ARG A 91 -7.83 17.05 4.08
N THR A 92 -8.26 16.38 5.14
CA THR A 92 -7.89 16.69 6.52
C THR A 92 -6.58 16.02 6.97
N ALA A 93 -6.00 15.14 6.16
CA ALA A 93 -4.77 14.45 6.50
C ALA A 93 -3.54 15.37 6.31
N SER A 94 -2.58 15.29 7.24
CA SER A 94 -1.26 15.90 7.04
C SER A 94 -0.50 15.19 5.93
N LYS A 95 0.44 15.87 5.27
CA LYS A 95 1.28 15.28 4.21
C LYS A 95 2.16 14.14 4.73
N LEU A 96 2.64 14.22 5.97
CA LEU A 96 3.28 13.10 6.65
C LEU A 96 2.34 11.88 6.74
N SER A 97 1.08 12.10 7.11
CA SER A 97 0.08 11.01 7.19
C SER A 97 -0.23 10.47 5.80
N THR A 98 -0.42 11.33 4.79
CA THR A 98 -0.62 10.95 3.39
C THR A 98 0.53 10.06 2.89
N TYR A 99 1.78 10.48 3.14
CA TYR A 99 2.97 9.69 2.77
C TYR A 99 2.95 8.32 3.44
N SER A 100 2.72 8.29 4.75
CA SER A 100 2.67 7.06 5.53
C SER A 100 1.59 6.10 5.03
N MET A 101 0.38 6.61 4.80
CA MET A 101 -0.73 5.81 4.30
C MET A 101 -0.46 5.26 2.90
N ALA A 102 0.12 6.06 1.99
CA ALA A 102 0.49 5.58 0.65
C ALA A 102 1.53 4.46 0.69
N ILE A 103 2.55 4.57 1.56
CA ILE A 103 3.55 3.50 1.77
C ILE A 103 2.91 2.23 2.33
N MET A 104 2.03 2.36 3.32
CA MET A 104 1.36 1.21 3.92
C MET A 104 0.43 0.54 2.91
N ASP A 105 -0.32 1.34 2.13
CA ASP A 105 -1.18 0.83 1.07
C ASP A 105 -0.38 0.09 -0.01
N GLY A 106 0.73 0.68 -0.49
CA GLY A 106 1.62 0.06 -1.46
C GLY A 106 2.23 -1.29 -1.03
N LYS A 107 2.16 -1.63 0.25
CA LYS A 107 2.63 -2.91 0.82
C LYS A 107 1.53 -3.93 1.06
N ARG A 108 0.27 -3.60 0.77
CA ARG A 108 -0.86 -4.50 0.97
C ARG A 108 -0.73 -5.74 0.10
N ASN A 109 -1.10 -6.88 0.68
CA ASN A 109 -1.33 -8.14 -0.02
C ASN A 109 -2.82 -8.53 -0.03
N ARG A 110 -3.67 -7.68 0.56
CA ARG A 110 -5.12 -7.86 0.60
C ARG A 110 -5.77 -6.93 -0.41
N ILE A 111 -6.50 -7.52 -1.36
CA ILE A 111 -7.30 -6.80 -2.35
C ILE A 111 -8.75 -6.74 -1.88
N THR A 112 -9.39 -5.61 -2.16
CA THR A 112 -10.81 -5.37 -1.89
C THR A 112 -11.61 -5.41 -3.18
N ARG A 113 -12.94 -5.36 -3.05
CA ARG A 113 -13.82 -5.27 -4.22
C ARG A 113 -13.59 -3.95 -4.94
N GLU A 114 -13.40 -2.87 -4.20
CA GLU A 114 -13.11 -1.54 -4.72
C GLU A 114 -11.86 -1.56 -5.59
N ASP A 115 -10.78 -2.22 -5.14
CA ASP A 115 -9.56 -2.36 -5.94
C ASP A 115 -9.81 -3.15 -7.24
N LEU A 116 -10.55 -4.25 -7.19
CA LEU A 116 -10.87 -5.03 -8.40
C LEU A 116 -11.65 -4.20 -9.41
N CYS A 117 -12.68 -3.50 -8.95
CA CYS A 117 -13.60 -2.74 -9.78
C CYS A 117 -13.05 -1.38 -10.24
N ASP A 118 -12.07 -0.83 -9.54
CA ASP A 118 -11.44 0.43 -9.93
C ASP A 118 -10.57 0.29 -11.19
N HIS A 119 -10.11 -0.91 -11.51
CA HIS A 119 -9.13 -1.11 -12.56
C HIS A 119 -9.67 -1.92 -13.73
N ALA A 120 -9.20 -1.58 -14.93
CA ALA A 120 -9.14 -2.53 -16.03
C ALA A 120 -7.93 -3.44 -15.83
N TRP A 121 -8.03 -4.69 -16.27
CA TRP A 121 -7.00 -5.70 -16.05
C TRP A 121 -6.55 -6.33 -17.36
N GLU A 122 -5.24 -6.40 -17.59
CA GLU A 122 -4.66 -7.22 -18.65
C GLU A 122 -4.60 -8.68 -18.22
N TYR A 123 -5.13 -9.56 -19.05
CA TYR A 123 -5.24 -10.99 -18.83
C TYR A 123 -4.35 -11.76 -19.79
N HIS A 124 -3.58 -12.71 -19.26
CA HIS A 124 -2.69 -13.56 -20.05
C HIS A 124 -2.63 -14.99 -19.51
N PHE A 125 -2.51 -15.95 -20.41
CA PHE A 125 -2.13 -17.31 -20.04
C PHE A 125 -0.62 -17.41 -19.85
N THR A 126 -0.20 -18.27 -18.91
CA THR A 126 1.21 -18.63 -18.71
C THR A 126 1.61 -19.77 -19.63
N ILE A 127 2.91 -20.08 -19.67
CA ILE A 127 3.43 -21.20 -20.48
C ILE A 127 2.87 -22.56 -20.07
N ALA A 128 2.47 -22.72 -18.80
CA ALA A 128 1.90 -23.96 -18.29
C ALA A 128 0.43 -24.16 -18.70
N ALA A 129 -0.21 -23.14 -19.27
CA ALA A 129 -1.55 -23.30 -19.83
C ALA A 129 -1.53 -24.23 -21.04
N PRO A 130 -2.58 -25.05 -21.23
CA PRO A 130 -2.74 -25.88 -22.43
C PRO A 130 -2.57 -25.07 -23.71
N GLU A 131 -1.98 -25.68 -24.72
CA GLU A 131 -1.65 -25.02 -25.99
C GLU A 131 -2.88 -24.39 -26.66
N TYR A 132 -4.03 -25.05 -26.58
CA TYR A 132 -5.30 -24.51 -27.07
C TYR A 132 -5.58 -23.10 -26.54
N TRP A 133 -5.46 -22.89 -25.23
CA TRP A 133 -5.71 -21.59 -24.60
C TRP A 133 -4.65 -20.55 -24.95
N ARG A 134 -3.37 -20.96 -24.97
CA ARG A 134 -2.27 -20.08 -25.41
C ARG A 134 -2.45 -19.62 -26.86
N ASN A 135 -3.02 -20.47 -27.71
CA ASN A 135 -3.31 -20.13 -29.10
C ASN A 135 -4.47 -19.13 -29.25
N LEU A 136 -5.32 -18.95 -28.24
CA LEU A 136 -6.36 -17.92 -28.25
C LEU A 136 -5.87 -16.59 -27.67
N ASP A 137 -4.74 -16.59 -26.97
CA ASP A 137 -4.15 -15.42 -26.35
C ASP A 137 -3.30 -14.61 -27.36
N PRO A 138 -3.70 -13.37 -27.68
CA PRO A 138 -2.95 -12.52 -28.61
C PRO A 138 -1.51 -12.26 -28.18
N SER A 139 -1.18 -12.28 -26.88
CA SER A 139 0.19 -12.00 -26.41
C SER A 139 1.17 -13.11 -26.76
N TRP A 140 0.71 -14.35 -26.88
CA TRP A 140 1.54 -15.49 -27.30
C TRP A 140 1.81 -15.51 -28.80
N LYS A 141 0.88 -14.94 -29.57
CA LYS A 141 0.97 -14.91 -31.03
C LYS A 141 1.52 -13.58 -31.56
N HIS A 142 1.60 -12.55 -30.72
CA HIS A 142 1.90 -11.17 -31.11
C HIS A 142 0.94 -10.65 -32.21
N THR A 143 -0.32 -11.10 -32.18
CA THR A 143 -1.31 -10.84 -33.23
C THR A 143 -2.33 -9.76 -32.88
N GLY A 144 -2.26 -9.14 -31.71
CA GLY A 144 -3.25 -8.15 -31.29
C GLY A 144 -2.97 -7.54 -29.91
N PRO A 145 -3.85 -6.62 -29.46
CA PRO A 145 -3.73 -6.01 -28.14
C PRO A 145 -3.89 -7.06 -27.02
N PRO A 146 -3.36 -6.79 -25.82
CA PRO A 146 -3.62 -7.60 -24.63
C PRO A 146 -5.12 -7.77 -24.37
N MET A 147 -5.52 -8.95 -23.92
CA MET A 147 -6.89 -9.21 -23.52
C MET A 147 -7.22 -8.42 -22.25
N ARG A 148 -8.33 -7.67 -22.24
CA ARG A 148 -8.74 -6.91 -21.05
C ARG A 148 -9.92 -7.54 -20.34
N ARG A 149 -9.95 -7.37 -19.03
CA ARG A 149 -10.99 -7.84 -18.11
C ARG A 149 -11.41 -6.72 -17.17
N TYR A 150 -12.69 -6.71 -16.84
CA TYR A 150 -13.32 -5.70 -16.00
C TYR A 150 -14.12 -6.40 -14.91
N PHE A 151 -13.85 -6.06 -13.65
CA PHE A 151 -14.61 -6.57 -12.50
C PHE A 151 -15.69 -5.56 -12.12
N HIS A 152 -16.89 -6.05 -11.79
CA HIS A 152 -18.04 -5.23 -11.48
C HIS A 152 -18.49 -5.40 -10.04
N HIS A 153 -19.12 -4.37 -9.48
CA HIS A 153 -19.51 -4.37 -8.06
C HIS A 153 -20.59 -5.41 -7.72
N ASP A 154 -21.35 -5.85 -8.71
CA ASP A 154 -22.37 -6.89 -8.61
C ASP A 154 -21.79 -8.31 -8.49
N GLY A 155 -20.46 -8.46 -8.58
CA GLY A 155 -19.78 -9.74 -8.47
C GLY A 155 -19.52 -10.42 -9.82
N TYR A 156 -19.88 -9.79 -10.92
CA TYR A 156 -19.59 -10.28 -12.26
C TYR A 156 -18.30 -9.70 -12.83
N HIS A 157 -17.74 -10.37 -13.81
CA HIS A 157 -16.59 -9.92 -14.56
C HIS A 157 -16.94 -10.01 -16.06
N SER A 158 -16.47 -9.04 -16.86
CA SER A 158 -16.64 -9.00 -18.32
C SER A 158 -15.31 -8.87 -19.08
N ALA A 159 -15.35 -9.03 -20.40
CA ALA A 159 -14.20 -8.87 -21.29
C ALA A 159 -14.51 -7.91 -22.45
N ASP A 160 -13.49 -7.55 -23.21
CA ASP A 160 -13.65 -6.76 -24.44
C ASP A 160 -14.53 -7.50 -25.47
N PRO A 161 -15.26 -6.76 -26.31
CA PRO A 161 -15.97 -7.35 -27.45
C PRO A 161 -15.00 -8.11 -28.35
N HIS A 162 -15.37 -9.31 -28.79
CA HIS A 162 -14.57 -10.22 -29.64
C HIS A 162 -13.40 -10.92 -28.94
N ASP A 163 -13.35 -10.91 -27.61
CA ASP A 163 -12.40 -11.75 -26.89
C ASP A 163 -12.67 -13.25 -27.15
N ALA A 164 -11.73 -13.89 -27.85
CA ALA A 164 -11.84 -15.29 -28.27
C ALA A 164 -11.79 -16.29 -27.11
N VAL A 165 -11.29 -15.88 -25.94
CA VAL A 165 -11.22 -16.71 -24.72
C VAL A 165 -12.50 -16.56 -23.90
N TRP A 166 -13.13 -15.39 -23.91
CA TRP A 166 -14.30 -15.07 -23.09
C TRP A 166 -15.51 -15.95 -23.40
N GLY A 167 -15.75 -16.24 -24.68
CA GLY A 167 -16.83 -17.12 -25.11
C GLY A 167 -18.24 -16.60 -24.81
N GLY A 168 -18.39 -15.36 -24.33
CA GLY A 168 -19.69 -14.69 -24.12
C GLY A 168 -20.43 -15.07 -22.83
N HIS A 169 -19.79 -15.79 -21.90
CA HIS A 169 -20.43 -16.19 -20.64
C HIS A 169 -20.10 -15.22 -19.51
N GLU A 170 -21.12 -14.77 -18.78
CA GLU A 170 -20.93 -14.06 -17.51
C GLU A 170 -20.13 -14.93 -16.53
N CYS A 171 -19.11 -14.35 -15.91
CA CYS A 171 -18.29 -15.04 -14.92
C CYS A 171 -18.42 -14.35 -13.57
N GLU A 172 -18.75 -15.11 -12.54
CA GLU A 172 -18.82 -14.63 -11.17
C GLU A 172 -17.44 -14.70 -10.53
N TYR A 173 -17.04 -13.66 -9.80
CA TYR A 173 -15.82 -13.65 -9.00
C TYR A 173 -16.12 -13.56 -7.51
N THR A 174 -15.22 -14.12 -6.71
CA THR A 174 -15.29 -14.06 -5.25
C THR A 174 -13.92 -13.75 -4.67
N ILE A 175 -13.88 -12.86 -3.68
CA ILE A 175 -12.70 -12.62 -2.85
C ILE A 175 -12.85 -13.49 -1.59
N ILE A 176 -11.90 -14.39 -1.36
CA ILE A 176 -11.91 -15.29 -0.21
C ILE A 176 -10.80 -14.88 0.73
N THR A 177 -11.16 -14.65 2.00
CA THR A 177 -10.22 -14.40 3.10
C THR A 177 -10.53 -15.37 4.23
N SER A 178 -9.60 -16.26 4.54
CA SER A 178 -9.70 -17.21 5.65
C SER A 178 -8.77 -16.79 6.79
N PHE A 179 -9.15 -17.12 8.03
CA PHE A 179 -8.39 -16.78 9.22
C PHE A 179 -8.03 -18.04 10.01
N VAL A 180 -6.90 -17.99 10.71
CA VAL A 180 -6.51 -18.94 11.76
C VAL A 180 -7.10 -18.45 13.10
N GLY A 181 -7.24 -19.34 14.09
CA GLY A 181 -7.90 -19.06 15.37
C GLY A 181 -7.33 -17.89 16.20
N ASP A 182 -6.16 -17.37 15.85
CA ASP A 182 -5.55 -16.17 16.44
C ASP A 182 -5.88 -14.88 15.65
N GLY A 183 -6.78 -14.95 14.67
CA GLY A 183 -7.16 -13.83 13.81
C GLY A 183 -6.16 -13.52 12.70
N ARG A 184 -5.10 -14.33 12.53
CA ARG A 184 -4.17 -14.17 11.40
C ARG A 184 -4.80 -14.69 10.11
N ILE A 185 -4.63 -13.95 9.03
CA ILE A 185 -5.07 -14.39 7.70
C ILE A 185 -4.28 -15.65 7.32
N ARG A 186 -5.00 -16.71 6.98
CA ARG A 186 -4.43 -17.96 6.45
C ARG A 186 -4.29 -17.87 4.94
N ASP A 187 -5.40 -17.60 4.26
CA ASP A 187 -5.46 -17.49 2.81
C ASP A 187 -6.21 -16.22 2.41
N HIS A 188 -5.70 -15.54 1.39
CA HIS A 188 -6.40 -14.45 0.73
C HIS A 188 -6.19 -14.58 -0.78
N TYR A 189 -7.29 -14.76 -1.52
CA TYR A 189 -7.22 -15.01 -2.97
C TYR A 189 -8.51 -14.57 -3.67
N VAL A 190 -8.40 -14.37 -4.98
CA VAL A 190 -9.55 -14.15 -5.87
C VAL A 190 -9.80 -15.41 -6.66
N ARG A 191 -11.08 -15.77 -6.84
CA ARG A 191 -11.47 -16.92 -7.66
C ARG A 191 -12.56 -16.49 -8.64
N ILE A 192 -12.45 -16.95 -9.88
CA ILE A 192 -13.46 -16.75 -10.92
C ILE A 192 -14.10 -18.11 -11.22
N ASN A 193 -15.42 -18.21 -11.04
CA ASN A 193 -16.17 -19.46 -11.17
C ASN A 193 -15.47 -20.62 -10.43
N ARG A 194 -15.26 -21.73 -11.13
CA ARG A 194 -14.57 -22.93 -10.61
C ARG A 194 -13.09 -22.99 -10.97
N TRP A 195 -12.55 -21.96 -11.63
CA TRP A 195 -11.13 -21.92 -12.00
C TRP A 195 -10.21 -21.90 -10.77
N PRO A 196 -8.91 -22.24 -10.94
CA PRO A 196 -7.96 -22.26 -9.84
C PRO A 196 -7.86 -20.91 -9.13
N PRO A 197 -7.76 -20.90 -7.79
CA PRO A 197 -7.52 -19.68 -7.00
C PRO A 197 -6.34 -18.86 -7.51
N MET A 198 -6.50 -17.53 -7.56
CA MET A 198 -5.43 -16.59 -7.88
C MET A 198 -4.89 -15.93 -6.62
N LYS A 199 -3.59 -16.05 -6.41
CA LYS A 199 -2.89 -15.30 -5.38
C LYS A 199 -2.88 -13.82 -5.76
N VAL A 200 -3.03 -12.98 -4.75
CA VAL A 200 -3.00 -11.53 -4.88
C VAL A 200 -1.61 -11.04 -4.50
N SER A 201 -1.02 -10.18 -5.30
CA SER A 201 0.19 -9.46 -4.92
C SER A 201 0.17 -8.02 -5.43
N ARG A 202 0.95 -7.17 -4.76
CA ARG A 202 1.15 -5.77 -5.15
C ARG A 202 2.59 -5.57 -5.55
N LYS A 203 2.82 -4.87 -6.66
CA LYS A 203 4.14 -4.61 -7.23
C LYS A 203 4.73 -3.31 -6.69
N GLU A 204 6.02 -3.08 -6.98
CA GLU A 204 6.75 -1.90 -6.53
C GLU A 204 6.21 -0.58 -7.10
N ASP A 205 5.63 -0.63 -8.30
CA ASP A 205 4.93 0.48 -8.94
C ASP A 205 3.49 0.67 -8.39
N TRP A 206 3.10 -0.11 -7.39
CA TRP A 206 1.76 -0.15 -6.78
C TRP A 206 0.65 -0.74 -7.65
N SER A 207 0.98 -1.32 -8.81
CA SER A 207 0.06 -2.15 -9.57
C SER A 207 -0.26 -3.45 -8.85
N TRP A 208 -1.42 -4.03 -9.17
CA TRP A 208 -1.86 -5.32 -8.67
C TRP A 208 -1.58 -6.43 -9.67
N GLU A 209 -1.31 -7.61 -9.12
CA GLU A 209 -1.27 -8.85 -9.88
C GLU A 209 -2.16 -9.91 -9.20
N LEU A 210 -3.00 -10.56 -10.01
CA LEU A 210 -3.69 -11.78 -9.62
C LEU A 210 -3.11 -12.91 -10.45
N SER A 211 -2.54 -13.93 -9.84
CA SER A 211 -1.89 -15.00 -10.62
C SER A 211 -2.04 -16.38 -10.00
N ASN A 212 -2.06 -17.36 -10.90
CA ASN A 212 -1.90 -18.77 -10.56
C ASN A 212 -0.99 -19.44 -11.59
N HIS A 213 -0.90 -20.76 -11.54
CA HIS A 213 -0.03 -21.53 -12.44
C HIS A 213 -0.51 -21.56 -13.90
N LEU A 214 -1.74 -21.15 -14.21
CA LEU A 214 -2.29 -21.17 -15.56
C LEU A 214 -2.36 -19.79 -16.19
N TYR A 215 -2.75 -18.77 -15.43
CA TYR A 215 -3.00 -17.44 -15.96
C TYR A 215 -2.72 -16.35 -14.93
N ARG A 216 -2.63 -15.12 -15.43
CA ARG A 216 -2.38 -13.91 -14.64
C ARG A 216 -3.22 -12.73 -15.13
N TYR A 217 -3.53 -11.86 -14.20
CA TYR A 217 -4.12 -10.55 -14.40
C TYR A 217 -3.15 -9.51 -13.86
N ASN A 218 -2.90 -8.45 -14.62
CA ASN A 218 -2.20 -7.26 -14.15
C ASN A 218 -3.15 -6.08 -14.24
N SER A 219 -3.25 -5.27 -13.19
CA SER A 219 -4.03 -4.04 -13.29
C SER A 219 -3.32 -3.06 -14.23
N ILE A 220 -4.10 -2.42 -15.09
CA ILE A 220 -3.59 -1.44 -16.07
C ILE A 220 -3.33 -0.12 -15.34
N PRO A 221 -2.13 0.48 -15.45
CA PRO A 221 -1.82 1.75 -14.82
C PRO A 221 -2.85 2.84 -15.12
N ASP A 222 -3.31 3.53 -14.08
CA ASP A 222 -4.35 4.56 -14.14
C ASP A 222 -4.07 5.68 -13.13
N ALA A 223 -2.79 6.03 -12.96
CA ALA A 223 -2.31 7.01 -11.97
C ALA A 223 -3.01 8.37 -12.04
N GLU A 224 -3.44 8.77 -13.24
CA GLU A 224 -4.12 10.04 -13.51
C GLU A 224 -5.65 9.95 -13.35
N LYS A 225 -6.18 8.78 -12.96
CA LYS A 225 -7.63 8.58 -12.77
C LYS A 225 -8.16 9.55 -11.70
N GLU A 226 -9.19 10.29 -12.08
CA GLU A 226 -9.89 11.17 -11.15
C GLU A 226 -10.41 10.39 -9.93
N GLY A 227 -10.15 10.95 -8.74
CA GLY A 227 -10.59 10.32 -7.50
C GLY A 227 -9.69 9.20 -6.97
N CYS A 228 -8.53 8.93 -7.60
CA CYS A 228 -7.59 7.89 -7.17
C CYS A 228 -8.26 6.50 -7.11
N THR A 229 -7.59 5.46 -6.58
CA THR A 229 -8.09 4.07 -6.63
C THR A 229 -8.05 3.37 -5.28
N GLY A 230 -8.81 2.27 -5.16
CA GLY A 230 -8.87 1.44 -3.96
C GLY A 230 -9.73 2.03 -2.84
N PRO A 231 -9.78 1.37 -1.67
CA PRO A 231 -10.71 1.75 -0.62
C PRO A 231 -10.38 3.13 -0.02
N LEU A 232 -11.43 3.85 0.37
CA LEU A 232 -11.28 5.16 1.03
C LEU A 232 -10.69 5.02 2.45
N PHE A 233 -10.93 3.89 3.10
CA PHE A 233 -10.45 3.60 4.44
C PHE A 233 -9.33 2.58 4.43
N PRO A 234 -8.41 2.65 5.41
CA PRO A 234 -7.33 1.70 5.45
C PRO A 234 -7.79 0.27 5.64
N VAL A 235 -7.20 -0.63 4.85
CA VAL A 235 -7.40 -2.08 4.93
C VAL A 235 -6.03 -2.68 5.20
N TRP A 236 -5.80 -3.09 6.44
CA TRP A 236 -4.55 -3.70 6.89
C TRP A 236 -4.69 -5.20 7.03
#